data_AF-A0A4S8HFL6-F1
#
_entry.id   AF-A0A4S8HFL6-F1
#
_cell.length_a   1.000
_cell.length_b   1.000
_cell.length_c   1.000
_cell.angle_alpha   90.00
_cell.angle_beta   90.00
_cell.angle_gamma   90.00
#
_symmetry.space_group_name_H-M   'P 1'
#
loop_
_entity.id
_entity.type
_entity.pdbx_description
1 polymer ?
#
loop_
_entity_poly.entity_id
_entity_poly.type
_entity_poly.pdbx_seq_one_letter_code
_entity_poly.pdbx_strand_id
1 'polypeptide(L)'
;MKVIVRPLHTLAGIMLLILTGTQTTSAKTIVVKTIGALQKAVNEVNAGDTVLVTNGLYTTGTDITITREGTAEKPITIMAETNGQVEMTGLGGFSIMSPAKYIVITGFKFTHAASRARTGTGTSFCRWTHNTFENEADGEDLAIAGSDHQIDYNTFKNKNAMGRFLAIRGDGKQIAERIWVHHNYFYNHTNQGGKNGAEALQFGLSGFSMSKSNSIVEYNLFEECEGENELISIKASAVTLRYNTIRNCKAQFTLRHGNFSQVYGNYFNNTPGLRIFGDDHLIYSNYFEACPVGINIGNGDGEVADGAALTCHDRPDRVLIAFNTIINCKGGITLGARDKGMGATSITVANNIIKGGVTAVTIAGPYTNPVWEGNIIFGAENKGDVPEGTFTMTDPKLGRDASQAIHLLKGSPAIDVVVLPKGKKVENKWAAIATDMDGQTRTMPLDAGADEVSTAPAKAKLLNPADVGVDGK
;
A
#
# COMPACT_ATOMS: atom_id res chain seq x y z
N MET A 1 44.14 86.16 6.24
CA MET A 1 43.55 84.96 6.86
C MET A 1 42.69 84.27 5.81
N LYS A 2 43.13 83.11 5.31
CA LYS A 2 42.48 82.32 4.24
C LYS A 2 41.28 81.59 4.82
N VAL A 3 40.16 81.55 4.10
CA VAL A 3 39.25 80.39 4.11
C VAL A 3 38.89 80.08 2.65
N ILE A 4 39.35 78.92 2.20
CA ILE A 4 39.09 78.33 0.88
C ILE A 4 37.91 77.38 1.07
N VAL A 5 36.84 77.54 0.29
CA VAL A 5 35.73 76.58 0.22
C VAL A 5 35.86 75.82 -1.11
N ARG A 6 36.00 74.49 -1.03
CA ARG A 6 36.10 73.57 -2.18
C ARG A 6 34.69 73.18 -2.69
N PRO A 7 34.52 72.92 -3.99
CA PRO A 7 33.27 72.37 -4.53
C PRO A 7 33.20 70.85 -4.40
N LEU A 8 32.03 70.36 -4.00
CA LEU A 8 31.64 68.95 -3.91
C LEU A 8 31.47 68.37 -5.32
N HIS A 9 32.19 67.30 -5.64
CA HIS A 9 32.03 66.57 -6.90
C HIS A 9 30.96 65.48 -6.73
N THR A 10 29.88 65.57 -7.52
CA THR A 10 28.85 64.53 -7.63
C THR A 10 29.35 63.38 -8.51
N LEU A 11 29.57 62.21 -7.91
CA LEU A 11 29.87 60.96 -8.61
C LEU A 11 28.55 60.35 -9.13
N ALA A 12 28.38 60.25 -10.46
CA ALA A 12 27.27 59.52 -11.07
C ALA A 12 27.62 58.02 -11.14
N GLY A 13 26.97 57.20 -10.31
CA GLY A 13 27.08 55.75 -10.37
C GLY A 13 26.22 55.18 -11.51
N ILE A 14 26.86 54.54 -12.49
CA ILE A 14 26.20 53.77 -13.54
C ILE A 14 25.78 52.42 -12.94
N MET A 15 24.47 52.22 -12.73
CA MET A 15 23.88 50.95 -12.33
C MET A 15 23.68 50.10 -13.59
N LEU A 16 24.54 49.08 -13.76
CA LEU A 16 24.45 48.13 -14.87
C LEU A 16 23.34 47.11 -14.57
N LEU A 17 22.18 47.29 -15.21
CA LEU A 17 21.04 46.36 -15.15
C LEU A 17 21.37 45.12 -16.00
N ILE A 18 21.80 44.03 -15.38
CA ILE A 18 21.97 42.74 -16.05
C ILE A 18 20.57 42.16 -16.31
N LEU A 19 20.06 42.35 -17.53
CA LEU A 19 18.91 41.58 -18.02
C LEU A 19 19.33 40.11 -18.13
N THR A 20 19.02 39.31 -17.11
CA THR A 20 18.99 37.86 -17.24
C THR A 20 17.78 37.50 -18.10
N GLY A 21 17.99 37.40 -19.40
CA GLY A 21 16.98 36.86 -20.32
C GLY A 21 16.62 35.45 -19.86
N THR A 22 15.41 35.28 -19.35
CA THR A 22 14.83 33.96 -19.08
C THR A 22 14.61 33.27 -20.42
N GLN A 23 15.57 32.46 -20.85
CA GLN A 23 15.35 31.58 -22.00
C GLN A 23 14.28 30.57 -21.61
N THR A 24 13.08 30.74 -22.15
CA THR A 24 12.02 29.76 -22.10
C THR A 24 12.41 28.58 -23.00
N THR A 25 13.14 27.63 -22.45
CA THR A 25 13.36 26.34 -23.11
C THR A 25 12.01 25.61 -23.19
N SER A 26 11.53 25.42 -24.42
CA SER A 26 10.35 24.59 -24.69
C SER A 26 10.71 23.13 -24.44
N ALA A 27 9.79 22.39 -23.81
CA ALA A 27 9.86 20.93 -23.75
C ALA A 27 9.99 20.36 -25.17
N LYS A 28 10.94 19.45 -25.37
CA LYS A 28 11.15 18.78 -26.65
C LYS A 28 10.62 17.35 -26.60
N THR A 29 9.96 16.92 -27.68
CA THR A 29 9.66 15.50 -27.92
C THR A 29 10.77 14.88 -28.79
N ILE A 30 11.39 13.82 -28.32
CA ILE A 30 12.40 13.01 -29.02
C ILE A 30 11.74 11.69 -29.40
N VAL A 31 11.47 11.51 -30.70
CA VAL A 31 10.88 10.27 -31.23
C VAL A 31 11.96 9.21 -31.41
N VAL A 32 11.75 8.02 -30.84
CA VAL A 32 12.72 6.92 -30.79
C VAL A 32 12.15 5.68 -31.48
N LYS A 33 12.95 5.08 -32.38
CA LYS A 33 12.57 3.90 -33.17
C LYS A 33 13.49 2.69 -32.97
N THR A 34 14.56 2.83 -32.17
CA THR A 34 15.55 1.76 -31.92
C THR A 34 16.07 1.85 -30.49
N ILE A 35 16.58 0.73 -29.96
CA ILE A 35 17.22 0.69 -28.63
C ILE A 35 18.42 1.65 -28.52
N GLY A 36 19.27 1.71 -29.55
CA GLY A 36 20.41 2.64 -29.55
C GLY A 36 19.98 4.11 -29.48
N ALA A 37 18.90 4.46 -30.19
CA ALA A 37 18.32 5.81 -30.10
C ALA A 37 17.64 6.06 -28.75
N LEU A 38 17.05 5.03 -28.13
CA LEU A 38 16.45 5.12 -26.80
C LEU A 38 17.48 5.49 -25.74
N GLN A 39 18.57 4.72 -25.65
CA GLN A 39 19.62 4.99 -24.67
C GLN A 39 20.25 6.37 -24.91
N LYS A 40 20.47 6.75 -26.17
CA LYS A 40 20.98 8.09 -26.50
C LYS A 40 20.01 9.19 -26.03
N ALA A 41 18.71 9.04 -26.32
CA ALA A 41 17.71 10.03 -25.93
C ALA A 41 17.66 10.21 -24.41
N VAL A 42 17.59 9.12 -23.63
CA VAL A 42 17.52 9.21 -22.15
C VAL A 42 18.79 9.80 -21.52
N ASN A 43 19.93 9.77 -22.22
CA ASN A 43 21.17 10.41 -21.77
C ASN A 43 21.18 11.93 -22.01
N GLU A 44 20.44 12.42 -23.01
CA GLU A 44 20.49 13.81 -23.50
C GLU A 44 19.30 14.68 -23.06
N VAL A 45 18.23 14.06 -22.55
CA VAL A 45 17.01 14.76 -22.10
C VAL A 45 17.24 15.72 -20.94
N ASN A 46 16.51 16.83 -20.96
CA ASN A 46 16.46 17.84 -19.90
C ASN A 46 15.07 17.87 -19.26
N ALA A 47 14.95 18.55 -18.12
CA ALA A 47 13.67 18.73 -17.43
C ALA A 47 12.56 19.22 -18.39
N GLY A 48 11.47 18.46 -18.44
CA GLY A 48 10.30 18.71 -19.30
C GLY A 48 10.32 17.98 -20.64
N ASP A 49 11.45 17.38 -21.05
CA ASP A 49 11.52 16.65 -22.31
C ASP A 49 10.73 15.33 -22.25
N THR A 50 10.26 14.91 -23.43
CA THR A 50 9.57 13.63 -23.63
C THR A 50 10.36 12.75 -24.59
N VAL A 51 10.66 11.52 -24.20
CA VAL A 51 11.13 10.45 -25.08
C VAL A 51 9.92 9.62 -25.49
N LEU A 52 9.48 9.77 -26.75
CA LEU A 52 8.35 9.05 -27.32
C LEU A 52 8.87 7.84 -28.10
N VAL A 53 8.61 6.64 -27.60
CA VAL A 53 9.02 5.38 -28.24
C VAL A 53 7.90 4.90 -29.14
N THR A 54 8.16 4.76 -30.44
CA THR A 54 7.16 4.31 -31.41
C THR A 54 6.74 2.87 -31.17
N ASN A 55 5.53 2.49 -31.58
CA ASN A 55 5.02 1.13 -31.41
C ASN A 55 5.96 0.08 -32.02
N GLY A 56 6.15 -1.04 -31.32
CA GLY A 56 7.03 -2.12 -31.76
C GLY A 56 7.61 -2.97 -30.64
N LEU A 57 8.43 -3.95 -31.04
CA LEU A 57 9.18 -4.83 -30.16
C LEU A 57 10.63 -4.35 -30.03
N TYR A 58 11.08 -4.17 -28.80
CA TYR A 58 12.38 -3.61 -28.45
C TYR A 58 13.15 -4.61 -27.57
N THR A 59 14.03 -5.39 -28.19
CA THR A 59 14.87 -6.37 -27.49
C THR A 59 16.13 -5.71 -26.94
N THR A 60 16.26 -5.66 -25.63
CA THR A 60 17.41 -5.09 -24.92
C THR A 60 18.47 -6.16 -24.63
N GLY A 61 19.75 -5.80 -24.73
CA GLY A 61 20.86 -6.62 -24.23
C GLY A 61 21.28 -6.26 -22.79
N THR A 62 21.01 -5.03 -22.37
CA THR A 62 21.33 -4.45 -21.06
C THR A 62 20.25 -3.45 -20.67
N ASP A 63 20.22 -3.04 -19.40
CA ASP A 63 19.29 -2.03 -18.92
C ASP A 63 19.45 -0.69 -19.66
N ILE A 64 18.32 -0.06 -19.99
CA ILE A 64 18.25 1.36 -20.32
C ILE A 64 18.41 2.14 -19.02
N THR A 65 19.61 2.67 -18.80
CA THR A 65 19.96 3.38 -17.57
C THR A 65 19.61 4.85 -17.68
N ILE A 66 18.90 5.39 -16.68
CA ILE A 66 18.45 6.77 -16.62
C ILE A 66 19.03 7.43 -15.37
N THR A 67 19.83 8.48 -15.55
CA THR A 67 20.52 9.22 -14.48
C THR A 67 20.23 10.73 -14.53
N ARG A 68 19.18 11.12 -15.25
CA ARG A 68 18.78 12.53 -15.47
C ARG A 68 17.82 13.03 -14.39
N GLU A 69 17.80 14.34 -14.18
CA GLU A 69 16.91 15.00 -13.22
C GLU A 69 15.93 15.91 -13.95
N GLY A 70 14.63 15.64 -13.79
CA GLY A 70 13.56 16.60 -14.07
C GLY A 70 13.33 17.53 -12.88
N THR A 71 12.23 18.28 -12.92
CA THR A 71 11.72 19.04 -11.75
C THR A 71 10.24 18.70 -11.53
N ALA A 72 9.69 19.14 -10.39
CA ALA A 72 8.27 18.96 -10.10
C ALA A 72 7.36 19.55 -11.18
N GLU A 73 7.72 20.72 -11.71
CA GLU A 73 6.97 21.40 -12.76
C GLU A 73 7.27 20.86 -14.17
N LYS A 74 8.43 20.22 -14.33
CA LYS A 74 8.96 19.76 -15.62
C LYS A 74 9.60 18.37 -15.48
N PRO A 75 8.80 17.32 -15.24
CA PRO A 75 9.32 15.95 -15.19
C PRO A 75 9.85 15.54 -16.57
N ILE A 76 10.77 14.58 -16.59
CA ILE A 76 11.21 13.91 -17.82
C ILE A 76 10.29 12.72 -18.03
N THR A 77 9.63 12.67 -19.19
CA THR A 77 8.69 11.57 -19.51
C THR A 77 9.31 10.64 -20.54
N ILE A 78 9.39 9.36 -20.23
CA ILE A 78 9.73 8.30 -21.18
C ILE A 78 8.45 7.50 -21.38
N MET A 79 7.89 7.54 -22.59
CA MET A 79 6.57 7.01 -22.87
C MET A 79 6.50 6.19 -24.15
N ALA A 80 5.63 5.18 -24.14
CA ALA A 80 5.19 4.49 -25.34
C ALA A 80 4.27 5.40 -26.18
N GLU A 81 4.32 5.25 -27.51
CA GLU A 81 3.43 5.95 -28.45
C GLU A 81 1.97 5.55 -28.25
N THR A 82 1.71 4.28 -27.99
CA THR A 82 0.41 3.77 -27.57
C THR A 82 0.59 2.81 -26.41
N ASN A 83 -0.21 2.98 -25.35
CA ASN A 83 -0.16 2.11 -24.16
C ASN A 83 -0.21 0.63 -24.56
N GLY A 84 0.74 -0.14 -24.06
CA GLY A 84 0.87 -1.58 -24.28
C GLY A 84 1.42 -1.99 -25.67
N GLN A 85 1.61 -1.06 -26.61
CA GLN A 85 2.10 -1.37 -27.96
C GLN A 85 3.60 -1.18 -28.15
N VAL A 86 4.32 -0.76 -27.10
CA VAL A 86 5.78 -0.83 -27.04
C VAL A 86 6.17 -1.93 -26.07
N GLU A 87 6.64 -3.04 -26.62
CA GLU A 87 7.09 -4.19 -25.84
C GLU A 87 8.60 -4.16 -25.62
N MET A 88 9.02 -4.09 -24.37
CA MET A 88 10.40 -4.16 -23.92
C MET A 88 10.71 -5.59 -23.48
N THR A 89 11.53 -6.30 -24.26
CA THR A 89 11.91 -7.71 -24.01
C THR A 89 13.44 -7.86 -23.97
N GLY A 90 13.94 -9.06 -23.73
CA GLY A 90 15.38 -9.36 -23.70
C GLY A 90 15.95 -9.38 -22.29
N LEU A 91 17.23 -9.01 -22.16
CA LEU A 91 17.99 -9.17 -20.90
C LEU A 91 17.97 -7.94 -19.99
N GLY A 92 17.42 -6.82 -20.46
CA GLY A 92 17.38 -5.56 -19.72
C GLY A 92 16.01 -4.88 -19.72
N GLY A 93 15.86 -3.90 -18.83
CA GLY A 93 14.65 -3.11 -18.64
C GLY A 93 14.99 -1.64 -18.47
N PHE A 94 14.17 -0.88 -17.73
CA PHE A 94 14.51 0.49 -17.34
C PHE A 94 15.08 0.53 -15.92
N SER A 95 16.28 1.11 -15.78
CA SER A 95 16.94 1.29 -14.48
C SER A 95 17.12 2.77 -14.19
N ILE A 96 16.28 3.32 -13.31
CA ILE A 96 16.39 4.70 -12.84
C ILE A 96 17.38 4.73 -11.69
N MET A 97 18.52 5.40 -11.86
CA MET A 97 19.65 5.36 -10.92
C MET A 97 20.04 6.76 -10.46
N SER A 98 20.61 6.85 -9.25
CA SER A 98 21.14 8.11 -8.71
C SER A 98 22.04 8.81 -9.74
N PRO A 99 21.89 10.14 -9.93
CA PRO A 99 21.09 11.07 -9.13
C PRO A 99 19.65 11.29 -9.62
N ALA A 100 19.07 10.40 -10.44
CA ALA A 100 17.81 10.66 -11.14
C ALA A 100 16.62 11.05 -10.26
N LYS A 101 15.82 12.02 -10.75
CA LYS A 101 14.60 12.50 -10.09
C LYS A 101 13.56 12.94 -11.12
N TYR A 102 12.28 12.92 -10.71
CA TYR A 102 11.17 13.39 -11.55
C TYR A 102 11.14 12.72 -12.94
N ILE A 103 11.35 11.40 -12.95
CA ILE A 103 11.27 10.55 -14.14
C ILE A 103 9.91 9.85 -14.17
N VAL A 104 9.21 9.91 -15.30
CA VAL A 104 7.97 9.18 -15.54
C VAL A 104 8.21 8.09 -16.58
N ILE A 105 7.91 6.83 -16.25
CA ILE A 105 7.91 5.69 -17.18
C ILE A 105 6.45 5.28 -17.41
N THR A 106 5.98 5.37 -18.66
CA THR A 106 4.56 5.11 -18.95
C THR A 106 4.25 4.41 -20.26
N GLY A 107 3.23 3.55 -20.23
CA GLY A 107 2.63 2.94 -21.42
C GLY A 107 3.36 1.70 -21.95
N PHE A 108 4.39 1.19 -21.28
CA PHE A 108 5.17 0.06 -21.78
C PHE A 108 4.59 -1.29 -21.40
N LYS A 109 4.86 -2.31 -22.22
CA LYS A 109 4.71 -3.72 -21.86
C LYS A 109 6.11 -4.31 -21.61
N PHE A 110 6.34 -4.88 -20.44
CA PHE A 110 7.60 -5.51 -20.05
C PHE A 110 7.46 -7.03 -20.07
N THR A 111 8.29 -7.67 -20.89
CA THR A 111 8.43 -9.14 -21.06
C THR A 111 9.91 -9.54 -21.07
N HIS A 112 10.73 -8.78 -20.33
CA HIS A 112 12.17 -8.98 -20.26
C HIS A 112 12.54 -9.88 -19.08
N ALA A 113 13.83 -10.21 -18.94
CA ALA A 113 14.37 -10.85 -17.76
C ALA A 113 13.93 -10.12 -16.47
N ALA A 114 13.59 -10.87 -15.42
CA ALA A 114 13.15 -10.26 -14.17
C ALA A 114 14.27 -9.44 -13.49
N SER A 115 13.86 -8.56 -12.58
CA SER A 115 14.72 -7.63 -11.81
C SER A 115 15.41 -6.55 -12.65
N ARG A 116 14.83 -6.20 -13.81
CA ARG A 116 15.41 -5.22 -14.76
C ARG A 116 14.64 -3.91 -14.88
N ALA A 117 13.39 -3.87 -14.44
CA ALA A 117 12.67 -2.62 -14.18
C ALA A 117 12.87 -2.23 -12.71
N ARG A 118 13.56 -1.12 -12.46
CA ARG A 118 13.94 -0.74 -11.09
C ARG A 118 14.25 0.73 -10.89
N THR A 119 14.14 1.16 -9.64
CA THR A 119 14.75 2.40 -9.14
C THR A 119 15.84 2.08 -8.12
N GLY A 120 16.94 2.83 -8.15
CA GLY A 120 18.07 2.71 -7.22
C GLY A 120 17.95 3.63 -6.00
N THR A 121 18.75 3.36 -4.96
CA THR A 121 18.89 4.27 -3.83
C THR A 121 19.37 5.66 -4.30
N GLY A 122 18.96 6.71 -3.59
CA GLY A 122 19.26 8.10 -3.96
C GLY A 122 18.39 8.69 -5.09
N THR A 123 17.48 7.91 -5.67
CA THR A 123 16.45 8.44 -6.59
C THR A 123 15.24 8.95 -5.81
N SER A 124 14.49 9.90 -6.41
CA SER A 124 13.25 10.40 -5.79
C SER A 124 12.24 10.97 -6.80
N PHE A 125 10.96 11.07 -6.41
CA PHE A 125 9.90 11.69 -7.22
C PHE A 125 9.69 11.06 -8.61
N CYS A 126 10.09 9.80 -8.78
CA CYS A 126 9.87 9.06 -10.02
C CYS A 126 8.52 8.33 -10.00
N ARG A 127 7.90 8.18 -11.17
CA ARG A 127 6.59 7.55 -11.35
C ARG A 127 6.64 6.42 -12.38
N TRP A 128 6.08 5.27 -12.00
CA TRP A 128 5.80 4.17 -12.92
C TRP A 128 4.30 4.08 -13.10
N THR A 129 3.80 4.35 -14.31
CA THR A 129 2.36 4.41 -14.54
C THR A 129 1.90 3.80 -15.85
N HIS A 130 0.71 3.18 -15.88
CA HIS A 130 0.14 2.60 -17.11
C HIS A 130 1.07 1.60 -17.82
N ASN A 131 1.84 0.82 -17.07
CA ASN A 131 2.68 -0.23 -17.63
C ASN A 131 2.07 -1.62 -17.39
N THR A 132 2.37 -2.57 -18.28
CA THR A 132 2.07 -3.99 -18.08
C THR A 132 3.37 -4.73 -17.80
N PHE A 133 3.41 -5.51 -16.72
CA PHE A 133 4.50 -6.41 -16.38
C PHE A 133 4.04 -7.86 -16.50
N GLU A 134 4.76 -8.63 -17.32
CA GLU A 134 4.50 -10.05 -17.60
C GLU A 134 5.84 -10.75 -17.87
N ASN A 135 6.76 -10.70 -16.90
CA ASN A 135 8.13 -11.22 -17.05
C ASN A 135 8.19 -12.73 -16.75
N GLU A 136 8.90 -13.50 -17.58
CA GLU A 136 8.85 -14.98 -17.56
C GLU A 136 9.97 -15.65 -16.73
N ALA A 137 10.60 -14.96 -15.76
CA ALA A 137 11.76 -15.49 -15.05
C ALA A 137 11.74 -15.23 -13.53
N ASP A 138 12.58 -15.98 -12.81
CA ASP A 138 12.82 -15.79 -11.38
C ASP A 138 13.36 -14.37 -11.10
N GLY A 139 12.72 -13.68 -10.16
CA GLY A 139 13.07 -12.33 -9.73
C GLY A 139 11.87 -11.38 -9.78
N GLU A 140 12.14 -10.10 -9.59
CA GLU A 140 11.07 -9.13 -9.30
C GLU A 140 10.60 -8.45 -10.60
N ASP A 141 9.31 -8.24 -10.77
CA ASP A 141 8.84 -7.54 -11.97
C ASP A 141 9.16 -6.05 -11.93
N LEU A 142 8.97 -5.43 -10.76
CA LEU A 142 9.41 -4.07 -10.45
C LEU A 142 10.03 -4.00 -9.05
N ALA A 143 11.25 -3.46 -8.96
CA ALA A 143 11.94 -3.23 -7.69
C ALA A 143 12.16 -1.73 -7.44
N ILE A 144 11.66 -1.21 -6.32
CA ILE A 144 11.74 0.20 -5.96
C ILE A 144 12.68 0.38 -4.77
N ALA A 145 13.72 1.18 -4.96
CA ALA A 145 14.52 1.82 -3.92
C ALA A 145 14.56 3.34 -4.16
N GLY A 146 14.97 4.12 -3.16
CA GLY A 146 14.75 5.57 -3.18
C GLY A 146 13.37 5.93 -2.62
N SER A 147 13.12 7.22 -2.40
CA SER A 147 11.93 7.71 -1.67
C SER A 147 11.04 8.57 -2.56
N ASP A 148 9.83 8.87 -2.12
CA ASP A 148 8.90 9.77 -2.82
C ASP A 148 8.48 9.27 -4.21
N HIS A 149 8.49 7.97 -4.45
CA HIS A 149 8.04 7.39 -5.71
C HIS A 149 6.54 7.12 -5.75
N GLN A 150 5.97 7.19 -6.94
CA GLN A 150 4.59 6.83 -7.23
C GLN A 150 4.55 5.62 -8.17
N ILE A 151 3.74 4.63 -7.84
CA ILE A 151 3.56 3.41 -8.63
C ILE A 151 2.07 3.23 -8.79
N ASP A 152 1.56 3.49 -9.98
CA ASP A 152 0.13 3.60 -10.19
C ASP A 152 -0.39 3.13 -11.53
N TYR A 153 -1.63 2.63 -11.59
CA TYR A 153 -2.24 2.18 -12.84
C TYR A 153 -1.38 1.17 -13.63
N ASN A 154 -0.53 0.39 -12.95
CA ASN A 154 0.22 -0.69 -13.60
C ASN A 154 -0.54 -2.00 -13.47
N THR A 155 -0.43 -2.87 -14.47
CA THR A 155 -0.92 -4.24 -14.42
C THR A 155 0.26 -5.19 -14.29
N PHE A 156 0.34 -5.90 -13.17
CA PHE A 156 1.27 -7.01 -12.96
C PHE A 156 0.49 -8.31 -13.12
N LYS A 157 0.86 -9.17 -14.08
CA LYS A 157 0.04 -10.34 -14.39
C LYS A 157 0.82 -11.58 -14.76
N ASN A 158 0.17 -12.73 -14.54
CA ASN A 158 0.58 -14.03 -15.04
C ASN A 158 1.98 -14.48 -14.60
N LYS A 159 2.42 -14.07 -13.41
CA LYS A 159 3.72 -14.52 -12.89
C LYS A 159 3.64 -15.98 -12.49
N ASN A 160 4.49 -16.79 -13.13
CA ASN A 160 4.61 -18.23 -12.92
C ASN A 160 6.08 -18.62 -12.67
N ALA A 161 6.78 -17.82 -11.87
CA ALA A 161 8.18 -18.00 -11.50
C ALA A 161 8.41 -17.42 -10.09
N MET A 162 9.56 -17.72 -9.48
CA MET A 162 9.90 -17.15 -8.16
C MET A 162 10.06 -15.63 -8.24
N GLY A 163 9.94 -14.94 -7.11
CA GLY A 163 10.07 -13.49 -7.00
C GLY A 163 8.72 -12.77 -6.93
N ARG A 164 8.76 -11.45 -6.78
CA ARG A 164 7.58 -10.62 -6.53
C ARG A 164 7.09 -9.92 -7.79
N PHE A 165 5.81 -9.53 -7.80
CA PHE A 165 5.39 -8.49 -8.74
C PHE A 165 6.04 -7.16 -8.37
N LEU A 166 5.88 -6.72 -7.12
CA LEU A 166 6.43 -5.47 -6.63
C LEU A 166 7.23 -5.66 -5.33
N ALA A 167 8.47 -5.18 -5.35
CA ALA A 167 9.38 -5.19 -4.22
C ALA A 167 9.77 -3.75 -3.84
N ILE A 168 9.45 -3.32 -2.61
CA ILE A 168 9.95 -2.07 -2.04
C ILE A 168 11.17 -2.37 -1.16
N ARG A 169 12.23 -1.60 -1.35
CA ARG A 169 13.55 -1.75 -0.72
C ARG A 169 13.99 -0.43 -0.09
N GLY A 170 15.16 -0.46 0.54
CA GLY A 170 15.71 0.68 1.27
C GLY A 170 17.23 0.74 1.14
N ASP A 171 17.83 1.64 1.91
CA ASP A 171 19.29 1.78 2.04
C ASP A 171 19.72 1.58 3.49
N GLY A 172 20.77 0.78 3.72
CA GLY A 172 21.23 0.40 5.05
C GLY A 172 20.12 -0.20 5.92
N LYS A 173 19.64 0.56 6.91
CA LYS A 173 18.53 0.19 7.82
C LYS A 173 17.25 0.98 7.58
N GLN A 174 17.25 1.90 6.61
CA GLN A 174 16.13 2.78 6.30
C GLN A 174 15.39 2.26 5.07
N ILE A 175 14.11 1.93 5.23
CA ILE A 175 13.22 1.64 4.10
C ILE A 175 12.99 2.89 3.25
N ALA A 176 12.68 2.72 1.96
CA ALA A 176 12.11 3.78 1.13
C ALA A 176 10.93 4.48 1.84
N GLU A 177 10.90 5.80 1.76
CA GLU A 177 9.90 6.63 2.45
C GLU A 177 8.92 7.26 1.49
N ARG A 178 7.69 7.53 1.96
CA ARG A 178 6.66 8.29 1.25
C ARG A 178 6.37 7.73 -0.16
N ILE A 179 6.42 6.41 -0.29
CA ILE A 179 6.03 5.71 -1.49
C ILE A 179 4.51 5.70 -1.58
N TRP A 180 3.99 5.97 -2.76
CA TRP A 180 2.55 5.91 -3.04
C TRP A 180 2.27 4.82 -4.07
N VAL A 181 1.71 3.69 -3.61
CA VAL A 181 1.32 2.56 -4.47
C VAL A 181 -0.19 2.55 -4.59
N HIS A 182 -0.74 2.89 -5.75
CA HIS A 182 -2.19 2.96 -5.90
C HIS A 182 -2.76 2.59 -7.26
N HIS A 183 -4.01 2.13 -7.30
CA HIS A 183 -4.69 1.81 -8.56
C HIS A 183 -3.95 0.81 -9.45
N ASN A 184 -3.09 -0.04 -8.87
CA ASN A 184 -2.44 -1.12 -9.61
C ASN A 184 -3.33 -2.37 -9.60
N TYR A 185 -3.19 -3.17 -10.65
CA TYR A 185 -3.84 -4.47 -10.77
C TYR A 185 -2.79 -5.59 -10.69
N PHE A 186 -2.87 -6.40 -9.64
CA PHE A 186 -2.06 -7.60 -9.45
C PHE A 186 -2.93 -8.82 -9.74
N TYR A 187 -2.62 -9.55 -10.81
CA TYR A 187 -3.47 -10.62 -11.31
C TYR A 187 -2.69 -11.91 -11.51
N ASN A 188 -3.24 -13.04 -11.06
CA ASN A 188 -2.77 -14.37 -11.41
C ASN A 188 -1.27 -14.60 -11.11
N HIS A 189 -0.95 -14.81 -9.82
CA HIS A 189 0.37 -15.23 -9.37
C HIS A 189 0.32 -16.71 -8.97
N THR A 190 0.87 -17.58 -9.80
CA THR A 190 0.79 -19.03 -9.59
C THR A 190 1.55 -19.47 -8.34
N ASN A 191 1.03 -20.45 -7.62
CA ASN A 191 1.70 -21.10 -6.48
C ASN A 191 3.11 -21.60 -6.87
N GLN A 192 4.12 -21.22 -6.10
CA GLN A 192 5.52 -21.60 -6.29
C GLN A 192 5.97 -22.77 -5.40
N GLY A 193 5.03 -23.60 -4.94
CA GLY A 193 5.29 -24.83 -4.19
C GLY A 193 5.66 -24.60 -2.73
N GLY A 194 5.12 -23.54 -2.12
CA GLY A 194 5.37 -23.21 -0.71
C GLY A 194 6.78 -22.68 -0.41
N LYS A 195 7.54 -22.30 -1.45
CA LYS A 195 8.84 -21.62 -1.30
C LYS A 195 8.63 -20.19 -0.83
N ASN A 196 9.48 -19.73 0.07
CA ASN A 196 9.49 -18.34 0.51
C ASN A 196 9.97 -17.43 -0.63
N GLY A 197 9.26 -16.32 -0.82
CA GLY A 197 9.69 -15.22 -1.65
C GLY A 197 9.02 -15.11 -3.01
N ALA A 198 7.72 -15.40 -3.02
CA ALA A 198 6.83 -15.22 -4.14
C ALA A 198 5.62 -14.35 -3.76
N GLU A 199 5.82 -13.32 -2.91
CA GLU A 199 4.75 -12.40 -2.54
C GLU A 199 4.28 -11.58 -3.76
N ALA A 200 3.01 -11.22 -3.85
CA ALA A 200 2.57 -10.25 -4.87
C ALA A 200 3.20 -8.88 -4.59
N LEU A 201 3.11 -8.41 -3.34
CA LEU A 201 3.77 -7.19 -2.87
C LEU A 201 4.61 -7.50 -1.64
N GLN A 202 5.92 -7.26 -1.72
CA GLN A 202 6.78 -7.24 -0.54
C GLN A 202 7.24 -5.80 -0.26
N PHE A 203 6.83 -5.27 0.89
CA PHE A 203 7.22 -3.94 1.34
C PHE A 203 8.28 -4.04 2.43
N GLY A 204 9.56 -3.97 2.04
CA GLY A 204 10.70 -4.05 2.95
C GLY A 204 11.19 -5.47 3.24
N LEU A 205 11.99 -5.60 4.29
CA LEU A 205 12.68 -6.80 4.77
C LEU A 205 12.84 -6.70 6.29
N SER A 206 13.13 -7.81 6.98
CA SER A 206 13.35 -7.80 8.43
C SER A 206 14.38 -6.76 8.89
N GLY A 207 15.47 -6.55 8.14
CA GLY A 207 16.48 -5.54 8.46
C GLY A 207 16.00 -4.08 8.41
N PHE A 208 14.85 -3.82 7.78
CA PHE A 208 14.21 -2.50 7.69
C PHE A 208 13.01 -2.35 8.64
N SER A 209 12.59 -3.40 9.33
CA SER A 209 11.28 -3.48 9.98
C SER A 209 11.00 -2.32 10.94
N MET A 210 12.01 -1.89 11.69
CA MET A 210 11.89 -0.81 12.69
C MET A 210 11.97 0.60 12.08
N SER A 211 12.31 0.73 10.80
CA SER A 211 12.33 2.02 10.11
C SER A 211 10.94 2.40 9.63
N LYS A 212 10.60 3.68 9.77
CA LYS A 212 9.31 4.23 9.36
C LYS A 212 9.35 4.61 7.89
N SER A 213 8.38 4.12 7.13
CA SER A 213 8.22 4.43 5.71
C SER A 213 7.31 5.62 5.48
N ASN A 214 6.24 5.77 6.28
CA ASN A 214 5.17 6.75 6.05
C ASN A 214 4.59 6.66 4.62
N SER A 215 4.58 5.45 4.06
CA SER A 215 4.10 5.16 2.71
C SER A 215 2.63 4.75 2.73
N ILE A 216 2.00 4.86 1.57
CA ILE A 216 0.57 4.56 1.38
C ILE A 216 0.42 3.52 0.28
N VAL A 217 -0.30 2.45 0.58
CA VAL A 217 -0.73 1.41 -0.36
C VAL A 217 -2.26 1.44 -0.40
N GLU A 218 -2.84 1.99 -1.46
CA GLU A 218 -4.29 2.21 -1.53
C GLU A 218 -4.93 1.99 -2.89
N TYR A 219 -6.20 1.61 -2.90
CA TYR A 219 -6.96 1.41 -4.14
C TYR A 219 -6.32 0.42 -5.11
N ASN A 220 -5.60 -0.59 -4.64
CA ASN A 220 -5.06 -1.65 -5.51
C ASN A 220 -6.00 -2.86 -5.52
N LEU A 221 -6.06 -3.56 -6.65
CA LEU A 221 -6.77 -4.83 -6.80
C LEU A 221 -5.75 -5.98 -6.85
N PHE A 222 -5.90 -6.93 -5.94
CA PHE A 222 -5.22 -8.22 -5.97
C PHE A 222 -6.26 -9.30 -6.26
N GLU A 223 -6.09 -10.02 -7.37
CA GLU A 223 -7.05 -11.03 -7.81
C GLU A 223 -6.35 -12.31 -8.27
N GLU A 224 -6.81 -13.46 -7.78
CA GLU A 224 -6.27 -14.78 -8.15
C GLU A 224 -4.76 -14.95 -7.91
N CYS A 225 -4.22 -14.24 -6.91
CA CYS A 225 -2.82 -14.39 -6.51
C CYS A 225 -2.65 -15.46 -5.42
N GLU A 226 -1.72 -16.37 -5.63
CA GLU A 226 -1.29 -17.38 -4.68
C GLU A 226 0.21 -17.17 -4.36
N GLY A 227 1.12 -17.47 -5.28
CA GLY A 227 2.57 -17.26 -5.11
C GLY A 227 3.17 -18.10 -3.97
N GLU A 228 2.94 -17.68 -2.73
CA GLU A 228 3.35 -18.33 -1.48
C GLU A 228 2.28 -18.11 -0.38
N ASN A 229 2.64 -18.13 0.91
CA ASN A 229 1.63 -17.93 1.98
C ASN A 229 1.39 -16.45 2.33
N GLU A 230 2.31 -15.54 1.98
CA GLU A 230 2.14 -14.10 2.11
C GLU A 230 1.83 -13.45 0.75
N LEU A 231 0.61 -12.89 0.59
CA LEU A 231 0.20 -12.11 -0.58
C LEU A 231 0.86 -10.73 -0.58
N ILE A 232 0.58 -9.98 0.49
CA ILE A 232 1.14 -8.67 0.79
C ILE A 232 1.96 -8.87 2.06
N SER A 233 3.27 -8.70 2.00
CA SER A 233 4.17 -8.88 3.14
C SER A 233 4.78 -7.54 3.52
N ILE A 234 4.26 -6.95 4.60
CA ILE A 234 4.76 -5.68 5.15
C ILE A 234 5.85 -5.98 6.17
N LYS A 235 7.04 -5.46 5.90
CA LYS A 235 8.28 -5.67 6.67
C LYS A 235 8.95 -4.31 6.91
N ALA A 236 8.16 -3.35 7.39
CA ALA A 236 8.50 -1.95 7.65
C ALA A 236 7.46 -1.33 8.61
N SER A 237 7.80 -0.21 9.25
CA SER A 237 6.91 0.49 10.17
C SER A 237 6.17 1.65 9.52
N ALA A 238 5.03 2.04 10.11
CA ALA A 238 4.23 3.21 9.72
C ALA A 238 3.81 3.21 8.24
N VAL A 239 3.30 2.08 7.75
CA VAL A 239 2.69 1.99 6.41
C VAL A 239 1.17 2.09 6.56
N THR A 240 0.54 2.90 5.72
CA THR A 240 -0.93 2.97 5.61
C THR A 240 -1.40 2.09 4.47
N LEU A 241 -2.28 1.13 4.76
CA LEU A 241 -2.81 0.18 3.80
C LEU A 241 -4.33 0.27 3.80
N ARG A 242 -4.91 0.88 2.76
CA ARG A 242 -6.35 1.20 2.77
C ARG A 242 -7.06 1.04 1.45
N TYR A 243 -8.36 0.74 1.48
CA TYR A 243 -9.20 0.71 0.28
C TYR A 243 -8.72 -0.23 -0.82
N ASN A 244 -7.89 -1.23 -0.49
CA ASN A 244 -7.47 -2.26 -1.42
C ASN A 244 -8.56 -3.34 -1.50
N THR A 245 -8.73 -3.95 -2.67
CA THR A 245 -9.58 -5.13 -2.85
C THR A 245 -8.70 -6.35 -3.03
N ILE A 246 -8.90 -7.37 -2.19
CA ILE A 246 -8.23 -8.66 -2.25
C ILE A 246 -9.31 -9.71 -2.51
N ARG A 247 -9.29 -10.30 -3.71
CA ARG A 247 -10.35 -11.21 -4.18
C ARG A 247 -9.79 -12.53 -4.67
N ASN A 248 -10.31 -13.64 -4.16
CA ASN A 248 -9.92 -14.98 -4.61
C ASN A 248 -8.41 -15.28 -4.52
N CYS A 249 -7.67 -14.52 -3.70
CA CYS A 249 -6.27 -14.76 -3.43
C CYS A 249 -6.13 -15.85 -2.36
N LYS A 250 -5.26 -16.83 -2.59
CA LYS A 250 -5.05 -17.97 -1.67
C LYS A 250 -3.93 -17.74 -0.66
N ALA A 251 -3.41 -16.51 -0.61
CA ALA A 251 -2.33 -16.08 0.27
C ALA A 251 -2.77 -14.91 1.17
N GLN A 252 -2.12 -14.75 2.32
CA GLN A 252 -2.55 -13.82 3.37
C GLN A 252 -1.99 -12.41 3.15
N PHE A 253 -2.78 -11.38 3.42
CA PHE A 253 -2.21 -10.08 3.74
C PHE A 253 -1.53 -10.22 5.10
N THR A 254 -0.21 -10.06 5.17
CA THR A 254 0.54 -10.16 6.42
C THR A 254 1.27 -8.85 6.78
N LEU A 255 0.96 -8.32 7.98
CA LEU A 255 1.87 -7.46 8.72
C LEU A 255 2.93 -8.37 9.34
N ARG A 256 4.06 -8.52 8.65
CA ARG A 256 5.04 -9.59 8.96
C ARG A 256 6.12 -9.10 9.92
N HIS A 257 6.58 -7.87 9.74
CA HIS A 257 7.51 -7.20 10.65
C HIS A 257 7.26 -5.69 10.66
N GLY A 258 7.63 -5.04 11.77
CA GLY A 258 7.50 -3.59 11.93
C GLY A 258 6.19 -3.20 12.59
N ASN A 259 6.10 -1.94 13.02
CA ASN A 259 5.10 -1.47 13.98
C ASN A 259 4.33 -0.26 13.41
N PHE A 260 3.28 0.20 14.09
CA PHE A 260 2.57 1.46 13.79
C PHE A 260 1.88 1.53 12.41
N SER A 261 1.73 0.41 11.71
CA SER A 261 0.96 0.36 10.46
C SER A 261 -0.54 0.52 10.70
N GLN A 262 -1.21 1.15 9.74
CA GLN A 262 -2.67 1.30 9.73
C GLN A 262 -3.25 0.47 8.58
N VAL A 263 -4.22 -0.40 8.88
CA VAL A 263 -4.90 -1.24 7.89
C VAL A 263 -6.39 -0.97 8.00
N TYR A 264 -6.95 -0.26 7.03
CA TYR A 264 -8.37 0.12 7.11
C TYR A 264 -9.12 0.23 5.79
N GLY A 265 -10.42 0.02 5.82
CA GLY A 265 -11.26 0.12 4.62
C GLY A 265 -10.89 -0.85 3.51
N ASN A 266 -10.13 -1.91 3.80
CA ASN A 266 -9.80 -2.92 2.80
C ASN A 266 -10.93 -3.94 2.68
N TYR A 267 -11.13 -4.46 1.47
CA TYR A 267 -12.14 -5.46 1.15
C TYR A 267 -11.48 -6.80 0.88
N PHE A 268 -11.75 -7.79 1.73
CA PHE A 268 -11.27 -9.16 1.61
C PHE A 268 -12.44 -10.06 1.21
N ASN A 269 -12.36 -10.69 0.05
CA ASN A 269 -13.38 -11.63 -0.41
C ASN A 269 -12.76 -12.96 -0.83
N ASN A 270 -13.18 -14.05 -0.18
CA ASN A 270 -12.71 -15.41 -0.46
C ASN A 270 -11.17 -15.52 -0.46
N THR A 271 -10.55 -15.06 0.63
CA THR A 271 -9.08 -15.02 0.80
C THR A 271 -8.72 -15.34 2.25
N PRO A 272 -7.52 -15.85 2.61
CA PRO A 272 -7.17 -16.17 4.01
C PRO A 272 -6.86 -14.92 4.88
N GLY A 273 -7.53 -13.80 4.60
CA GLY A 273 -7.66 -12.63 5.46
C GLY A 273 -6.36 -11.88 5.76
N LEU A 274 -6.35 -11.26 6.94
CA LEU A 274 -5.27 -10.45 7.47
C LEU A 274 -4.54 -11.19 8.60
N ARG A 275 -3.21 -11.28 8.53
CA ARG A 275 -2.33 -11.81 9.59
C ARG A 275 -1.50 -10.69 10.21
N ILE A 276 -1.40 -10.67 11.55
CA ILE A 276 -0.81 -9.57 12.31
C ILE A 276 0.36 -10.07 13.18
N PHE A 277 1.51 -9.41 13.07
CA PHE A 277 2.67 -9.45 13.98
C PHE A 277 3.13 -8.01 14.24
N GLY A 278 3.89 -7.78 15.30
CA GLY A 278 4.40 -6.45 15.66
C GLY A 278 3.39 -5.57 16.39
N ASP A 279 3.82 -4.34 16.69
CA ASP A 279 3.18 -3.50 17.70
C ASP A 279 2.36 -2.33 17.16
N ASP A 280 1.43 -1.85 17.99
CA ASP A 280 0.79 -0.54 17.86
C ASP A 280 0.07 -0.34 16.50
N HIS A 281 -0.42 -1.43 15.92
CA HIS A 281 -1.18 -1.39 14.68
C HIS A 281 -2.61 -0.92 14.90
N LEU A 282 -3.16 -0.18 13.94
CA LEU A 282 -4.57 0.18 13.89
C LEU A 282 -5.24 -0.60 12.75
N ILE A 283 -6.12 -1.53 13.09
CA ILE A 283 -6.83 -2.41 12.16
C ILE A 283 -8.33 -2.12 12.25
N TYR A 284 -8.85 -1.31 11.34
CA TYR A 284 -10.23 -0.83 11.49
C TYR A 284 -11.01 -0.68 10.19
N SER A 285 -12.33 -0.71 10.28
CA SER A 285 -13.20 -0.50 9.12
C SER A 285 -12.90 -1.39 7.92
N ASN A 286 -12.32 -2.59 8.13
CA ASN A 286 -12.10 -3.54 7.05
C ASN A 286 -13.32 -4.46 6.89
N TYR A 287 -13.58 -4.82 5.65
CA TYR A 287 -14.65 -5.70 5.21
C TYR A 287 -14.08 -7.08 4.88
N PHE A 288 -14.61 -8.15 5.50
CA PHE A 288 -14.23 -9.53 5.20
C PHE A 288 -15.47 -10.34 4.84
N GLU A 289 -15.44 -11.03 3.71
CA GLU A 289 -16.52 -11.88 3.24
C GLU A 289 -15.99 -13.25 2.79
N ALA A 290 -16.61 -14.31 3.31
CA ALA A 290 -16.34 -15.69 2.92
C ALA A 290 -14.86 -16.14 3.06
N CYS A 291 -14.10 -15.49 3.95
CA CYS A 291 -12.71 -15.85 4.20
C CYS A 291 -12.62 -17.14 5.02
N PRO A 292 -11.64 -18.03 4.79
CA PRO A 292 -11.33 -19.11 5.73
C PRO A 292 -11.07 -18.58 7.16
N VAL A 293 -10.34 -17.47 7.25
CA VAL A 293 -10.14 -16.68 8.47
C VAL A 293 -10.25 -15.21 8.09
N GLY A 294 -11.04 -14.42 8.84
CA GLY A 294 -11.10 -12.97 8.65
C GLY A 294 -9.80 -12.30 9.13
N ILE A 295 -9.55 -12.35 10.43
CA ILE A 295 -8.35 -11.78 11.06
C ILE A 295 -7.62 -12.87 11.85
N ASN A 296 -6.31 -12.97 11.64
CA ASN A 296 -5.40 -13.85 12.36
C ASN A 296 -4.40 -13.02 13.16
N ILE A 297 -4.61 -12.97 14.47
CA ILE A 297 -3.62 -12.47 15.43
C ILE A 297 -2.51 -13.53 15.48
N GLY A 298 -1.32 -13.15 15.04
CA GLY A 298 -0.16 -14.02 15.01
C GLY A 298 0.22 -14.46 16.42
N ASN A 299 0.76 -15.68 16.52
CA ASN A 299 1.33 -16.19 17.76
C ASN A 299 2.86 -16.00 17.72
N GLY A 300 3.34 -14.97 18.41
CA GLY A 300 4.74 -14.57 18.39
C GLY A 300 5.69 -15.63 18.93
N ASP A 301 6.95 -15.60 18.49
CA ASP A 301 8.06 -16.40 19.03
C ASP A 301 9.18 -15.54 19.63
N GLY A 302 8.99 -14.21 19.64
CA GLY A 302 9.90 -13.24 20.22
C GLY A 302 9.21 -11.90 20.43
N GLU A 303 9.93 -11.01 21.13
CA GLU A 303 9.54 -9.63 21.41
C GLU A 303 10.70 -8.74 20.96
N VAL A 304 10.56 -8.07 19.82
CA VAL A 304 11.63 -7.27 19.21
C VAL A 304 11.96 -6.06 20.09
N ALA A 305 10.97 -5.49 20.77
CA ALA A 305 11.18 -4.40 21.72
C ALA A 305 12.13 -4.80 22.87
N ASP A 306 12.14 -6.09 23.25
CA ASP A 306 13.01 -6.66 24.29
C ASP A 306 14.34 -7.20 23.74
N GLY A 307 14.63 -6.97 22.45
CA GLY A 307 15.89 -7.35 21.81
C GLY A 307 15.88 -8.70 21.09
N ALA A 308 14.71 -9.28 20.80
CA ALA A 308 14.63 -10.45 19.93
C ALA A 308 15.11 -10.14 18.50
N ALA A 309 15.49 -11.17 17.74
CA ALA A 309 15.98 -11.00 16.37
C ALA A 309 14.88 -10.44 15.44
N LEU A 310 15.22 -9.49 14.55
CA LEU A 310 14.26 -8.89 13.61
C LEU A 310 13.59 -9.90 12.65
N THR A 311 14.14 -11.11 12.52
CA THR A 311 13.59 -12.21 11.72
C THR A 311 12.54 -13.04 12.46
N CYS A 312 12.37 -12.84 13.77
CA CYS A 312 11.37 -13.53 14.56
C CYS A 312 9.94 -13.17 14.10
N HIS A 313 8.96 -13.88 14.63
CA HIS A 313 7.58 -13.47 14.63
C HIS A 313 7.35 -12.63 15.87
N ASP A 314 7.45 -11.32 15.69
CA ASP A 314 7.26 -10.37 16.78
C ASP A 314 5.83 -10.50 17.33
N ARG A 315 5.72 -10.71 18.63
CA ARG A 315 4.43 -10.89 19.28
C ARG A 315 3.56 -9.65 19.05
N PRO A 316 2.31 -9.79 18.59
CA PRO A 316 1.41 -8.64 18.55
C PRO A 316 1.23 -8.02 19.95
N ASP A 317 1.54 -6.73 20.09
CA ASP A 317 1.28 -5.93 21.30
C ASP A 317 0.61 -4.59 20.99
N ARG A 318 -0.32 -4.18 21.85
CA ARG A 318 -1.05 -2.89 21.76
C ARG A 318 -1.74 -2.64 20.41
N VAL A 319 -2.18 -3.71 19.74
CA VAL A 319 -2.91 -3.62 18.48
C VAL A 319 -4.39 -3.33 18.74
N LEU A 320 -4.95 -2.39 17.98
CA LEU A 320 -6.38 -2.12 17.93
C LEU A 320 -7.03 -2.83 16.74
N ILE A 321 -8.04 -3.66 17.00
CA ILE A 321 -8.89 -4.33 16.00
C ILE A 321 -10.31 -3.85 16.22
N ALA A 322 -10.76 -2.83 15.49
CA ALA A 322 -12.03 -2.20 15.79
C ALA A 322 -12.87 -1.86 14.55
N PHE A 323 -14.20 -1.85 14.69
CA PHE A 323 -15.09 -1.44 13.59
C PHE A 323 -14.90 -2.28 12.32
N ASN A 324 -14.47 -3.53 12.38
CA ASN A 324 -14.40 -4.39 11.19
C ASN A 324 -15.74 -5.12 11.01
N THR A 325 -16.12 -5.44 9.77
CA THR A 325 -17.29 -6.27 9.46
C THR A 325 -16.81 -7.58 8.84
N ILE A 326 -17.11 -8.70 9.50
CA ILE A 326 -16.66 -10.05 9.14
C ILE A 326 -17.89 -10.92 8.88
N ILE A 327 -18.08 -11.35 7.62
CA ILE A 327 -19.31 -11.98 7.14
C ILE A 327 -19.00 -13.37 6.57
N ASN A 328 -19.66 -14.39 7.10
CA ASN A 328 -19.59 -15.78 6.64
C ASN A 328 -18.14 -16.33 6.55
N CYS A 329 -17.21 -15.77 7.33
CA CYS A 329 -15.88 -16.32 7.44
C CYS A 329 -15.90 -17.56 8.33
N LYS A 330 -15.18 -18.63 7.98
CA LYS A 330 -15.20 -19.88 8.79
C LYS A 330 -14.70 -19.60 10.21
N GLY A 331 -13.55 -18.93 10.33
CA GLY A 331 -13.09 -18.28 11.55
C GLY A 331 -13.19 -16.76 11.43
N GLY A 332 -13.81 -16.10 12.41
CA GLY A 332 -13.90 -14.63 12.42
C GLY A 332 -12.55 -14.00 12.77
N ILE A 333 -12.22 -13.99 14.06
CA ILE A 333 -10.91 -13.56 14.59
C ILE A 333 -10.24 -14.76 15.26
N THR A 334 -8.96 -14.99 14.98
CA THR A 334 -8.24 -16.17 15.47
C THR A 334 -6.88 -15.80 16.05
N LEU A 335 -6.47 -16.53 17.08
CA LEU A 335 -5.10 -16.64 17.54
C LEU A 335 -4.78 -18.13 17.65
N GLY A 336 -3.96 -18.64 16.74
CA GLY A 336 -3.63 -20.06 16.67
C GLY A 336 -2.65 -20.50 17.75
N ALA A 337 -2.71 -21.77 18.15
CA ALA A 337 -1.69 -22.36 19.02
C ALA A 337 -0.35 -22.44 18.29
N ARG A 338 0.74 -22.37 19.06
CA ARG A 338 2.10 -22.53 18.56
C ARG A 338 2.96 -23.17 19.64
N ASP A 339 3.80 -24.14 19.26
CA ASP A 339 4.77 -24.71 20.20
C ASP A 339 5.68 -23.60 20.74
N LYS A 340 5.70 -23.45 22.07
CA LYS A 340 6.44 -22.39 22.79
C LYS A 340 6.13 -20.97 22.29
N GLY A 341 4.94 -20.75 21.74
CA GLY A 341 4.50 -19.42 21.31
C GLY A 341 4.30 -18.48 22.49
N MET A 342 4.74 -17.23 22.33
CA MET A 342 4.53 -16.14 23.28
C MET A 342 3.12 -15.54 23.19
N GLY A 343 2.35 -15.91 22.16
CA GLY A 343 0.97 -15.47 21.99
C GLY A 343 0.85 -14.05 21.44
N ALA A 344 -0.04 -13.27 22.05
CA ALA A 344 -0.24 -11.83 21.84
C ALA A 344 -0.61 -11.15 23.17
N THR A 345 -0.43 -9.83 23.27
CA THR A 345 -0.73 -9.08 24.49
C THR A 345 -1.39 -7.74 24.18
N SER A 346 -2.17 -7.20 25.13
CA SER A 346 -2.75 -5.85 25.07
C SER A 346 -3.57 -5.57 23.81
N ILE A 347 -4.15 -6.61 23.19
CA ILE A 347 -4.96 -6.48 21.99
C ILE A 347 -6.35 -5.98 22.37
N THR A 348 -6.79 -4.93 21.70
CA THR A 348 -8.15 -4.40 21.85
C THR A 348 -9.02 -4.85 20.69
N VAL A 349 -10.12 -5.54 20.96
CA VAL A 349 -11.11 -5.98 19.97
C VAL A 349 -12.45 -5.31 20.26
N ALA A 350 -12.79 -4.28 19.47
CA ALA A 350 -13.90 -3.38 19.82
C ALA A 350 -14.86 -3.06 18.66
N ASN A 351 -16.16 -3.04 18.92
CA ASN A 351 -17.18 -2.57 17.97
C ASN A 351 -17.13 -3.26 16.58
N ASN A 352 -16.64 -4.50 16.50
CA ASN A 352 -16.66 -5.29 15.27
C ASN A 352 -18.03 -5.96 15.09
N ILE A 353 -18.45 -6.16 13.85
CA ILE A 353 -19.59 -7.01 13.50
C ILE A 353 -19.06 -8.33 12.96
N ILE A 354 -19.47 -9.45 13.57
CA ILE A 354 -19.20 -10.81 13.07
C ILE A 354 -20.54 -11.49 12.79
N LYS A 355 -20.84 -11.72 11.51
CA LYS A 355 -22.11 -12.30 11.06
C LYS A 355 -21.91 -13.60 10.30
N GLY A 356 -22.54 -14.69 10.74
CA GLY A 356 -22.41 -16.02 10.12
C GLY A 356 -21.07 -16.69 10.44
N GLY A 357 -20.78 -17.78 9.72
CA GLY A 357 -19.55 -18.55 9.92
C GLY A 357 -19.65 -19.63 11.00
N VAL A 358 -18.53 -20.29 11.29
CA VAL A 358 -18.48 -21.37 12.29
C VAL A 358 -18.23 -20.78 13.68
N THR A 359 -17.01 -20.28 13.92
CA THR A 359 -16.64 -19.70 15.21
C THR A 359 -16.27 -18.24 15.05
N ALA A 360 -16.95 -17.37 15.80
CA ALA A 360 -16.70 -15.94 15.74
C ALA A 360 -15.28 -15.60 16.21
N VAL A 361 -14.83 -16.16 17.34
CA VAL A 361 -13.47 -15.95 17.86
C VAL A 361 -12.87 -17.24 18.41
N THR A 362 -11.61 -17.52 18.05
CA THR A 362 -10.84 -18.64 18.63
C THR A 362 -9.48 -18.14 19.13
N ILE A 363 -9.18 -18.36 20.42
CA ILE A 363 -7.91 -17.98 21.05
C ILE A 363 -7.27 -19.24 21.65
N ALA A 364 -6.28 -19.78 20.96
CA ALA A 364 -5.62 -21.04 21.31
C ALA A 364 -4.15 -20.88 21.77
N GLY A 365 -3.63 -19.66 21.81
CA GLY A 365 -2.30 -19.34 22.36
C GLY A 365 -2.39 -18.33 23.52
N PRO A 366 -1.25 -17.99 24.17
CA PRO A 366 -1.25 -17.02 25.26
C PRO A 366 -1.86 -15.68 24.81
N TYR A 367 -2.71 -15.11 25.66
CA TYR A 367 -3.44 -13.89 25.32
C TYR A 367 -3.63 -13.01 26.56
N THR A 368 -2.66 -12.15 26.84
CA THR A 368 -2.58 -11.39 28.09
C THR A 368 -3.13 -9.97 27.95
N ASN A 369 -3.82 -9.49 28.98
CA ASN A 369 -4.43 -8.16 29.04
C ASN A 369 -5.31 -7.76 27.84
N PRO A 370 -6.14 -8.65 27.27
CA PRO A 370 -6.98 -8.26 26.16
C PRO A 370 -8.11 -7.33 26.62
N VAL A 371 -8.52 -6.44 25.73
CA VAL A 371 -9.69 -5.58 25.92
C VAL A 371 -10.74 -5.97 24.88
N TRP A 372 -11.96 -6.24 25.34
CA TRP A 372 -13.10 -6.55 24.47
C TRP A 372 -14.27 -5.64 24.81
N GLU A 373 -14.90 -5.02 23.83
CA GLU A 373 -16.09 -4.18 24.06
C GLU A 373 -16.95 -4.01 22.79
N GLY A 374 -18.25 -3.83 22.98
CA GLY A 374 -19.16 -3.33 21.93
C GLY A 374 -19.30 -4.21 20.67
N ASN A 375 -18.76 -5.42 20.64
CA ASN A 375 -18.83 -6.28 19.45
C ASN A 375 -20.26 -6.79 19.23
N ILE A 376 -20.63 -7.05 17.99
CA ILE A 376 -21.91 -7.66 17.62
C ILE A 376 -21.63 -9.00 16.95
N ILE A 377 -22.23 -10.06 17.46
CA ILE A 377 -22.11 -11.41 16.89
C ILE A 377 -23.50 -11.89 16.51
N PHE A 378 -23.69 -12.38 15.29
CA PHE A 378 -24.99 -12.86 14.87
C PHE A 378 -24.90 -14.01 13.87
N GLY A 379 -25.60 -15.11 14.12
CA GLY A 379 -25.69 -16.23 13.18
C GLY A 379 -24.41 -17.05 12.97
N ALA A 380 -23.32 -16.78 13.71
CA ALA A 380 -22.21 -17.73 13.83
C ALA A 380 -22.68 -18.97 14.62
N GLU A 381 -22.18 -20.17 14.27
CA GLU A 381 -22.55 -21.40 14.99
C GLU A 381 -22.18 -21.34 16.48
N ASN A 382 -21.08 -20.65 16.81
CA ASN A 382 -20.71 -20.34 18.18
C ASN A 382 -19.88 -19.05 18.28
N LYS A 383 -19.98 -18.36 19.44
CA LYS A 383 -19.19 -17.16 19.71
C LYS A 383 -17.70 -17.46 19.97
N GLY A 384 -17.40 -18.68 20.41
CA GLY A 384 -16.07 -19.08 20.88
C GLY A 384 -15.60 -18.28 22.10
N ASP A 385 -14.37 -17.76 22.03
CA ASP A 385 -13.63 -17.24 23.18
C ASP A 385 -13.91 -15.76 23.51
N VAL A 386 -14.97 -15.17 22.93
CA VAL A 386 -15.37 -13.80 23.28
C VAL A 386 -15.88 -13.76 24.72
N PRO A 387 -15.34 -12.88 25.59
CA PRO A 387 -15.77 -12.76 26.98
C PRO A 387 -17.26 -12.38 27.10
N GLU A 388 -17.93 -12.91 28.13
CA GLU A 388 -19.31 -12.51 28.41
C GLU A 388 -19.43 -11.02 28.73
N GLY A 389 -20.50 -10.39 28.27
CA GLY A 389 -20.76 -8.96 28.51
C GLY A 389 -19.97 -7.99 27.63
N THR A 390 -19.09 -8.48 26.76
CA THR A 390 -18.30 -7.63 25.84
C THR A 390 -18.82 -7.65 24.40
N PHE A 391 -19.96 -8.29 24.17
CA PHE A 391 -20.63 -8.39 22.88
C PHE A 391 -22.15 -8.44 23.05
N THR A 392 -22.87 -8.23 21.95
CA THR A 392 -24.32 -8.46 21.85
C THR A 392 -24.62 -9.51 20.78
N MET A 393 -25.69 -10.27 20.99
CA MET A 393 -26.21 -11.27 20.04
C MET A 393 -27.50 -10.76 19.40
N THR A 394 -27.38 -9.78 18.50
CA THR A 394 -28.52 -9.17 17.82
C THR A 394 -28.27 -9.11 16.31
N ASP A 395 -29.32 -9.20 15.50
CA ASP A 395 -29.18 -9.10 14.05
C ASP A 395 -28.70 -7.69 13.67
N PRO A 396 -27.49 -7.53 13.10
CA PRO A 396 -26.98 -6.23 12.70
C PRO A 396 -27.69 -5.65 11.46
N LYS A 397 -28.67 -6.35 10.87
CA LYS A 397 -29.43 -5.94 9.69
C LYS A 397 -28.52 -5.43 8.57
N LEU A 398 -27.72 -6.35 8.05
CA LEU A 398 -26.81 -6.09 6.94
C LEU A 398 -27.45 -6.46 5.60
N GLY A 399 -27.16 -5.70 4.54
CA GLY A 399 -27.64 -5.99 3.19
C GLY A 399 -26.67 -5.54 2.10
N ARG A 400 -26.66 -6.28 0.99
CA ARG A 400 -25.84 -5.96 -0.18
C ARG A 400 -26.46 -4.82 -0.97
N ASP A 401 -25.66 -3.87 -1.42
CA ASP A 401 -26.11 -2.76 -2.26
C ASP A 401 -25.57 -2.85 -3.70
N ALA A 402 -25.72 -1.76 -4.47
CA ALA A 402 -25.27 -1.69 -5.86
C ALA A 402 -23.74 -1.80 -6.03
N SER A 403 -22.95 -1.44 -5.01
CA SER A 403 -21.48 -1.59 -5.01
C SER A 403 -21.04 -3.05 -4.87
N GLN A 404 -21.98 -3.96 -4.61
CA GLN A 404 -21.75 -5.35 -4.20
C GLN A 404 -21.15 -5.53 -2.80
N ALA A 405 -20.79 -4.48 -2.08
CA ALA A 405 -20.44 -4.59 -0.67
C ALA A 405 -21.71 -4.74 0.20
N ILE A 406 -21.53 -5.24 1.42
CA ILE A 406 -22.61 -5.40 2.40
C ILE A 406 -22.51 -4.29 3.45
N HIS A 407 -23.57 -3.49 3.54
CA HIS A 407 -23.68 -2.31 4.40
C HIS A 407 -24.78 -2.46 5.46
N LEU A 408 -24.81 -1.53 6.41
CA LEU A 408 -25.86 -1.41 7.42
C LEU A 408 -27.17 -0.97 6.76
N LEU A 409 -28.25 -1.70 7.04
CA LEU A 409 -29.59 -1.32 6.60
C LEU A 409 -30.26 -0.38 7.61
N LYS A 410 -31.23 0.39 7.12
CA LYS A 410 -32.05 1.27 7.93
C LYS A 410 -32.63 0.54 9.16
N GLY A 411 -32.41 1.13 10.34
CA GLY A 411 -32.87 0.57 11.61
C GLY A 411 -32.04 -0.60 12.12
N SER A 412 -30.81 -0.76 11.61
CA SER A 412 -29.81 -1.63 12.21
C SER A 412 -29.55 -1.24 13.67
N PRO A 413 -29.45 -2.22 14.58
CA PRO A 413 -29.06 -1.96 15.97
C PRO A 413 -27.56 -1.66 16.12
N ALA A 414 -26.79 -1.64 15.03
CA ALA A 414 -25.38 -1.25 15.04
C ALA A 414 -25.20 0.25 14.74
N ILE A 415 -26.26 0.97 14.36
CA ILE A 415 -26.20 2.41 14.07
C ILE A 415 -26.14 3.22 15.37
N ASP A 416 -25.27 4.23 15.41
CA ASP A 416 -25.12 5.20 16.49
C ASP A 416 -24.85 4.58 17.89
N VAL A 417 -24.33 3.36 17.95
CA VAL A 417 -24.16 2.62 19.21
C VAL A 417 -22.93 3.03 20.01
N VAL A 418 -21.91 3.57 19.34
CA VAL A 418 -20.69 4.01 19.99
C VAL A 418 -20.84 5.48 20.33
N VAL A 419 -21.14 5.76 21.59
CA VAL A 419 -21.31 7.12 22.10
C VAL A 419 -20.08 7.58 22.88
N LEU A 420 -19.77 8.89 22.84
CA LEU A 420 -18.78 9.45 23.75
C LEU A 420 -19.34 9.45 25.18
N PRO A 421 -18.52 9.08 26.19
CA PRO A 421 -18.87 9.32 27.58
C PRO A 421 -19.24 10.80 27.81
N LYS A 422 -20.22 11.05 28.69
CA LYS A 422 -20.62 12.42 29.04
C LYS A 422 -19.62 13.01 30.04
N GLY A 423 -19.01 14.17 29.75
CA GLY A 423 -18.16 14.89 30.70
C GLY A 423 -17.20 15.91 30.06
N LYS A 424 -16.74 16.90 30.83
CA LYS A 424 -15.90 18.03 30.35
C LYS A 424 -14.45 17.66 29.96
N LYS A 425 -14.01 16.42 30.19
CA LYS A 425 -12.64 15.93 29.95
C LYS A 425 -12.61 14.53 29.33
N VAL A 426 -13.59 14.20 28.49
CA VAL A 426 -13.65 12.88 27.87
C VAL A 426 -12.80 12.91 26.61
N GLU A 427 -11.72 12.14 26.62
CA GLU A 427 -10.91 11.89 25.44
C GLU A 427 -11.65 10.95 24.50
N ASN A 428 -11.74 11.33 23.22
CA ASN A 428 -12.29 10.44 22.20
C ASN A 428 -11.22 9.40 21.82
N LYS A 429 -11.26 8.23 22.44
CA LYS A 429 -10.36 7.11 22.10
C LYS A 429 -10.48 6.63 20.65
N TRP A 430 -11.56 7.00 19.95
CA TRP A 430 -11.80 6.67 18.54
C TRP A 430 -11.36 7.78 17.57
N ALA A 431 -10.69 8.83 18.03
CA ALA A 431 -10.30 9.97 17.19
C ALA A 431 -9.41 9.58 15.99
N ALA A 432 -8.66 8.47 16.09
CA ALA A 432 -7.85 7.95 14.99
C ALA A 432 -8.66 7.22 13.89
N ILE A 433 -9.93 6.88 14.16
CA ILE A 433 -10.84 6.16 13.25
C ILE A 433 -11.70 7.19 12.53
N ALA A 434 -11.08 7.91 11.60
CA ALA A 434 -11.68 9.08 10.96
C ALA A 434 -12.57 8.71 9.75
N THR A 435 -12.37 7.54 9.16
CA THR A 435 -13.08 7.09 7.96
C THR A 435 -13.55 5.65 8.05
N ASP A 436 -14.61 5.33 7.32
CA ASP A 436 -15.19 3.98 7.21
C ASP A 436 -14.66 3.22 5.98
N MET A 437 -15.28 2.08 5.66
CA MET A 437 -14.90 1.26 4.49
C MET A 437 -15.07 1.95 3.15
N ASP A 438 -16.03 2.87 3.04
CA ASP A 438 -16.35 3.61 1.83
C ASP A 438 -15.59 4.94 1.73
N GLY A 439 -14.68 5.20 2.68
CA GLY A 439 -13.90 6.44 2.75
C GLY A 439 -14.73 7.67 3.12
N GLN A 440 -15.90 7.45 3.70
CA GLN A 440 -16.76 8.48 4.28
C GLN A 440 -16.26 8.80 5.70
N THR A 441 -16.51 10.04 6.14
CA THR A 441 -16.10 10.48 7.48
C THR A 441 -17.03 9.89 8.54
N ARG A 442 -16.45 9.28 9.59
CA ARG A 442 -17.23 8.84 10.75
C ARG A 442 -17.54 10.02 11.67
N THR A 443 -18.78 10.13 12.12
CA THR A 443 -19.26 11.27 12.91
C THR A 443 -19.99 10.75 14.13
N MET A 444 -19.51 11.08 15.33
CA MET A 444 -20.14 10.64 16.58
C MET A 444 -21.65 10.98 16.63
N PRO A 445 -22.50 10.09 17.18
CA PRO A 445 -22.19 8.72 17.62
C PRO A 445 -21.80 7.80 16.44
N LEU A 446 -20.85 6.88 16.64
CA LEU A 446 -20.34 6.03 15.55
C LEU A 446 -21.16 4.74 15.46
N ASP A 447 -21.23 4.21 14.25
CA ASP A 447 -21.78 2.89 13.99
C ASP A 447 -20.77 1.79 14.36
N ALA A 448 -21.22 0.61 14.76
CA ALA A 448 -20.36 -0.57 14.86
C ALA A 448 -20.17 -1.22 13.49
N GLY A 449 -19.01 -1.84 13.29
CA GLY A 449 -18.64 -2.44 12.01
C GLY A 449 -18.03 -1.45 11.01
N ALA A 450 -17.77 -1.96 9.81
CA ALA A 450 -16.92 -1.30 8.82
C ALA A 450 -17.56 -0.09 8.16
N ASP A 451 -18.88 -0.09 8.07
CA ASP A 451 -19.72 0.95 7.48
C ASP A 451 -20.03 2.04 8.52
N GLU A 452 -20.14 3.29 8.08
CA GLU A 452 -20.80 4.37 8.80
C GLU A 452 -21.94 4.89 7.92
N VAL A 453 -23.18 4.72 8.37
CA VAL A 453 -24.36 5.13 7.61
C VAL A 453 -24.30 6.62 7.30
N SER A 454 -24.03 6.92 6.04
CA SER A 454 -23.86 8.27 5.54
C SER A 454 -24.59 8.48 4.22
N THR A 455 -25.00 9.72 3.99
CA THR A 455 -25.46 10.17 2.67
C THR A 455 -24.36 10.84 1.86
N ALA A 456 -23.14 10.94 2.40
CA ALA A 456 -22.00 11.48 1.67
C ALA A 456 -21.63 10.56 0.49
N PRO A 457 -21.06 11.08 -0.61
CA PRO A 457 -20.56 10.20 -1.66
C PRO A 457 -19.47 9.25 -1.13
N ALA A 458 -19.61 7.96 -1.40
CA ALA A 458 -18.55 6.99 -1.19
C ALA A 458 -17.32 7.35 -2.05
N LYS A 459 -16.14 7.29 -1.45
CA LYS A 459 -14.83 7.57 -2.09
C LYS A 459 -14.03 6.30 -2.32
N ALA A 460 -14.35 5.24 -1.59
CA ALA A 460 -13.84 3.89 -1.78
C ALA A 460 -14.98 2.93 -2.09
N LYS A 461 -14.63 1.82 -2.73
CA LYS A 461 -15.55 0.75 -3.14
C LYS A 461 -14.76 -0.53 -3.41
N LEU A 462 -15.46 -1.65 -3.54
CA LEU A 462 -14.92 -2.85 -4.17
C LEU A 462 -14.43 -2.53 -5.59
N LEU A 463 -13.16 -2.79 -5.85
CA LEU A 463 -12.51 -2.50 -7.13
C LEU A 463 -12.71 -3.63 -8.12
N ASN A 464 -12.75 -3.27 -9.40
CA ASN A 464 -12.73 -4.20 -10.53
C ASN A 464 -11.59 -3.82 -11.47
N PRO A 465 -11.23 -4.69 -12.44
CA PRO A 465 -10.15 -4.38 -13.40
C PRO A 465 -10.34 -3.07 -14.18
N ALA A 466 -11.57 -2.55 -14.31
CA ALA A 466 -11.82 -1.26 -14.95
C ALA A 466 -11.49 -0.03 -14.07
N ASP A 467 -11.31 -0.22 -12.77
CA ASP A 467 -10.98 0.84 -11.81
C ASP A 467 -9.45 1.01 -11.62
N VAL A 468 -8.65 0.05 -12.11
CA VAL A 468 -7.22 -0.09 -11.79
C VAL A 468 -6.41 -0.62 -12.99
N GLY A 469 -5.10 -0.69 -12.86
CA GLY A 469 -4.22 -1.24 -13.89
C GLY A 469 -4.13 -0.34 -15.12
N VAL A 470 -3.53 -0.87 -16.18
CA VAL A 470 -3.23 -0.09 -17.41
C VAL A 470 -4.48 0.47 -18.10
N ASP A 471 -5.64 -0.15 -17.88
CA ASP A 471 -6.93 0.25 -18.43
C ASP A 471 -7.80 1.04 -17.43
N GLY A 472 -7.30 1.24 -16.21
CA GLY A 472 -7.98 2.02 -15.16
C GLY A 472 -8.08 3.50 -15.54
N LYS A 473 -9.12 4.17 -15.03
CA LYS A 473 -9.42 5.58 -15.32
C LYS A 473 -9.02 6.55 -14.21
#